data_AF-A0A1H6GFF1-F1
#
_entry.id   AF-A0A1H6GFF1-F1
#
_cell.length_a   1.000
_cell.length_b   1.000
_cell.length_c   1.000
_cell.angle_alpha   90.00
_cell.angle_beta   90.00
_cell.angle_gamma   90.00
#
_symmetry.space_group_name_H-M   'P 1'
#
loop_
_entity.id
_entity.type
_entity.pdbx_description
1 polymer ?
#
loop_
_entity_poly.entity_id
_entity_poly.type
_entity_poly.pdbx_seq_one_letter_code
_entity_poly.pdbx_strand_id
1 'polypeptide(L)'
;MDLASLLIAHHVLALGGIRETAKVLDRPVSSVSAALARLQFHIATPLTTTSGNRIQPTLEGVRIGRDLQRAAMLVGELSGLGDKDGSPEDGARLSVPLLALQRFLVVGRSGSIRRAAQEIGIGQPQLTRQIRSLERDLGLPLLDRAAAGAVPNASGQRVIALGEELEAIWLKISDHAGDRFRRAASTTRIGSVTPLGRESLIARILAKLAADWPKHMPRRPLYISSTNAEELLSGITDRTYDLVLVDTLDMPPGVEHRVISRSGLAMVGAADVIADHRGDLRQLLLRHPIALPSLKSGLRQKFGLLTEDILTPDERAALTFVEIDSIPVIANLVSDHGYIALLPLWAIPQPDERMAAIALPKAYDMHLSLAWKKGAAVETIARTAEHILGSMTFPVTGRNPPAA
;
A
#
# COMPACT_ATOMS: atom_id res chain seq x y z
N MET A 1 -16.85 -2.82 -16.83
CA MET A 1 -17.05 -4.24 -16.51
C MET A 1 -18.05 -4.83 -17.49
N ASP A 2 -17.88 -6.09 -17.90
CA ASP A 2 -18.82 -6.81 -18.79
C ASP A 2 -19.28 -8.15 -18.16
N LEU A 3 -20.35 -8.72 -18.71
CA LEU A 3 -20.96 -9.96 -18.20
C LEU A 3 -20.01 -11.17 -18.30
N ALA A 4 -19.34 -11.33 -19.44
CA ALA A 4 -18.38 -12.41 -19.66
C ALA A 4 -17.26 -12.45 -18.59
N SER A 5 -16.81 -11.30 -18.10
CA SER A 5 -15.76 -11.24 -17.08
C SER A 5 -16.18 -11.84 -15.73
N LEU A 6 -17.47 -11.85 -15.38
CA LEU A 6 -17.98 -12.52 -14.17
C LEU A 6 -17.90 -14.04 -14.31
N LEU A 7 -18.36 -14.56 -15.45
CA LEU A 7 -18.32 -15.98 -15.78
C LEU A 7 -16.89 -16.51 -15.87
N ILE A 8 -16.01 -15.80 -16.58
CA ILE A 8 -14.62 -16.20 -16.75
C ILE A 8 -13.89 -16.20 -15.40
N ALA A 9 -14.09 -15.18 -14.57
CA ALA A 9 -13.45 -15.13 -13.25
C ALA A 9 -13.89 -16.29 -12.34
N HIS A 10 -15.17 -16.66 -12.37
CA HIS A 10 -15.65 -17.85 -11.67
C HIS A 10 -14.89 -19.11 -12.12
N HIS A 11 -14.73 -19.33 -13.42
CA HIS A 11 -14.01 -20.50 -13.94
C HIS A 11 -12.53 -20.50 -13.56
N VAL A 12 -11.86 -19.34 -13.53
CA VAL A 12 -10.46 -19.26 -13.06
C VAL A 12 -10.35 -19.69 -11.60
N LEU A 13 -11.27 -19.23 -10.74
CA LEU A 13 -11.27 -19.60 -9.33
C LEU A 13 -11.61 -21.08 -9.11
N ALA A 14 -12.54 -21.62 -9.90
CA ALA A 14 -12.97 -23.02 -9.79
C ALA A 14 -11.92 -24.01 -10.31
N LEU A 15 -11.27 -23.70 -11.44
CA LEU A 15 -10.27 -24.58 -12.08
C LEU A 15 -8.85 -24.36 -11.52
N GLY A 16 -8.58 -23.22 -10.88
CA GLY A 16 -7.27 -22.91 -10.29
C GLY A 16 -6.18 -22.62 -11.32
N GLY A 17 -6.56 -22.12 -12.51
CA GLY A 17 -5.60 -21.86 -13.59
C GLY A 17 -6.18 -21.16 -14.82
N ILE A 18 -5.48 -20.15 -15.33
CA ILE A 18 -5.90 -19.36 -16.51
C ILE A 18 -5.85 -20.23 -17.78
N ARG A 19 -4.87 -21.13 -17.91
CA ARG A 19 -4.70 -21.97 -19.12
C ARG A 19 -5.79 -23.03 -19.21
N GLU A 20 -6.16 -23.61 -18.08
CA GLU A 20 -7.23 -24.57 -17.92
C GLU A 20 -8.57 -23.92 -18.25
N THR A 21 -8.84 -22.72 -17.70
CA THR A 21 -10.03 -21.94 -18.07
C THR A 21 -10.07 -21.57 -19.54
N ALA A 22 -8.95 -21.17 -20.13
CA ALA A 22 -8.84 -20.86 -21.56
C ALA A 22 -9.21 -22.06 -22.44
N LYS A 23 -8.79 -23.27 -22.04
CA LYS A 23 -9.13 -24.51 -22.73
C LYS A 23 -10.62 -24.86 -22.59
N VAL A 24 -11.19 -24.76 -21.39
CA VAL A 24 -12.61 -25.08 -21.14
C VAL A 24 -13.53 -24.11 -21.87
N LEU A 25 -13.25 -22.81 -21.82
CA LEU A 25 -14.13 -21.80 -22.42
C LEU A 25 -13.85 -21.54 -23.92
N ASP A 26 -12.91 -22.27 -24.53
CA ASP A 26 -12.43 -22.01 -25.90
C ASP A 26 -12.08 -20.52 -26.12
N ARG A 27 -11.20 -19.98 -25.26
CA ARG A 27 -10.78 -18.57 -25.28
C ARG A 27 -9.25 -18.44 -25.27
N PRO A 28 -8.68 -17.40 -25.90
CA PRO A 28 -7.27 -17.10 -25.73
C PRO A 28 -6.91 -16.86 -24.25
N VAL A 29 -5.75 -17.36 -23.81
CA VAL A 29 -5.19 -17.13 -22.46
C VAL A 29 -5.14 -15.64 -22.11
N SER A 30 -4.78 -14.79 -23.08
CA SER A 30 -4.77 -13.33 -22.94
C SER A 30 -6.16 -12.75 -22.65
N SER A 31 -7.21 -13.29 -23.27
CA SER A 31 -8.59 -12.87 -23.03
C SER A 31 -9.06 -13.27 -21.64
N VAL A 32 -8.71 -14.47 -21.16
CA VAL A 32 -9.04 -14.94 -19.81
C VAL A 32 -8.33 -14.09 -18.76
N SER A 33 -7.04 -13.86 -18.95
CA SER A 33 -6.25 -12.98 -18.08
C SER A 33 -6.82 -11.56 -18.03
N ALA A 34 -7.18 -10.97 -19.18
CA ALA A 34 -7.76 -9.63 -19.24
C ALA A 34 -9.16 -9.54 -18.60
N ALA A 35 -9.97 -10.59 -18.68
CA ALA A 35 -11.26 -10.66 -18.01
C ALA A 35 -11.11 -10.69 -16.48
N LEU A 36 -10.23 -11.55 -15.96
CA LEU A 36 -9.92 -11.59 -14.54
C LEU A 36 -9.36 -10.25 -14.05
N ALA A 37 -8.40 -9.67 -14.78
CA ALA A 37 -7.82 -8.38 -14.46
C ALA A 37 -8.88 -7.26 -14.43
N ARG A 38 -9.82 -7.24 -15.39
CA ARG A 38 -10.92 -6.27 -15.41
C ARG A 38 -11.83 -6.40 -14.20
N LEU A 39 -12.18 -7.62 -13.78
CA LEU A 39 -12.98 -7.82 -12.57
C LEU A 39 -12.20 -7.33 -11.35
N GLN A 40 -10.97 -7.82 -11.15
CA GLN A 40 -10.10 -7.44 -10.03
C GLN A 40 -9.89 -5.94 -9.95
N PHE A 41 -9.79 -5.26 -11.10
CA PHE A 41 -9.70 -3.81 -11.18
C PHE A 41 -11.01 -3.14 -10.73
N HIS A 42 -12.18 -3.63 -11.19
CA HIS A 42 -13.47 -3.04 -10.82
C HIS A 42 -13.83 -3.25 -9.34
N ILE A 43 -13.41 -4.36 -8.74
CA ILE A 43 -13.58 -4.62 -7.29
C ILE A 43 -12.34 -4.24 -6.47
N ALA A 44 -11.32 -3.71 -7.14
CA ALA A 44 -10.02 -3.31 -6.61
C ALA A 44 -9.40 -4.27 -5.57
N THR A 45 -9.55 -5.57 -5.80
CA THR A 45 -9.06 -6.61 -4.89
C THR A 45 -8.51 -7.80 -5.70
N PRO A 46 -7.29 -8.30 -5.39
CA PRO A 46 -6.80 -9.53 -5.98
C PRO A 46 -7.67 -10.72 -5.52
N LEU A 47 -8.21 -11.46 -6.49
CA LEU A 47 -8.98 -12.68 -6.24
C LEU A 47 -8.11 -13.92 -6.27
N THR A 48 -6.92 -13.81 -6.85
CA THR A 48 -5.96 -14.90 -6.96
C THR A 48 -4.58 -14.47 -6.50
N THR A 49 -3.80 -15.46 -6.06
CA THR A 49 -2.36 -15.36 -5.79
C THR A 49 -1.65 -16.50 -6.51
N THR A 50 -0.36 -16.34 -6.76
CA THR A 50 0.48 -17.33 -7.43
C THR A 50 1.31 -18.07 -6.38
N SER A 51 1.17 -19.39 -6.30
CA SER A 51 2.03 -20.24 -5.47
C SER A 51 2.65 -21.33 -6.35
N GLY A 52 3.94 -21.18 -6.64
CA GLY A 52 4.62 -21.97 -7.67
C GLY A 52 3.99 -21.76 -9.05
N ASN A 53 3.61 -22.86 -9.72
CA ASN A 53 2.99 -22.82 -11.05
C ASN A 53 1.45 -22.87 -11.02
N ARG A 54 0.82 -22.68 -9.85
CA ARG A 54 -0.63 -22.76 -9.66
C ARG A 54 -1.22 -21.43 -9.20
N ILE A 55 -2.43 -21.16 -9.66
CA ILE A 55 -3.23 -20.02 -9.23
C ILE A 55 -4.11 -20.51 -8.08
N GLN A 56 -4.00 -19.85 -6.92
CA GLN A 56 -4.85 -20.13 -5.77
C GLN A 56 -5.75 -18.93 -5.48
N PRO A 57 -7.00 -19.16 -5.08
CA PRO A 57 -7.87 -18.07 -4.67
C PRO A 57 -7.32 -17.42 -3.39
N THR A 58 -7.38 -16.08 -3.31
CA THR A 58 -7.15 -15.36 -2.06
C THR A 58 -8.32 -15.61 -1.09
N LEU A 59 -8.20 -15.18 0.17
CA LEU A 59 -9.34 -15.18 1.11
C LEU A 59 -10.56 -14.48 0.52
N GLU A 60 -10.36 -13.40 -0.24
CA GLU A 60 -11.43 -12.70 -0.92
C GLU A 60 -11.99 -13.52 -2.09
N GLY A 61 -11.13 -14.15 -2.90
CA GLY A 61 -11.53 -15.07 -3.97
C GLY A 61 -12.40 -16.21 -3.46
N VAL A 62 -12.08 -16.79 -2.30
CA VAL A 62 -12.91 -17.80 -1.62
C VAL A 62 -14.23 -17.19 -1.15
N ARG A 63 -14.19 -16.02 -0.50
CA ARG A 63 -15.37 -15.34 0.06
C ARG A 63 -16.43 -15.05 -1.00
N ILE A 64 -16.04 -14.45 -2.12
CA ILE A 64 -16.97 -14.07 -3.19
C ILE A 64 -17.26 -15.20 -4.19
N GLY A 65 -16.61 -16.36 -4.03
CA GLY A 65 -16.72 -17.47 -4.97
C GLY A 65 -18.16 -17.94 -5.21
N ARG A 66 -18.99 -17.98 -4.16
CA ARG A 66 -20.42 -18.33 -4.26
C ARG A 66 -21.23 -17.31 -5.04
N ASP A 67 -20.99 -16.02 -4.79
CA ASP A 67 -21.66 -14.93 -5.49
C ASP A 67 -21.23 -14.91 -6.98
N LEU A 68 -19.93 -15.10 -7.26
CA LEU A 68 -19.42 -15.22 -8.62
C LEU A 68 -19.97 -16.44 -9.36
N GLN A 69 -20.14 -17.57 -8.68
CA GLN A 69 -20.78 -18.76 -9.26
C GLN A 69 -22.22 -18.46 -9.66
N ARG A 70 -23.00 -17.79 -8.81
CA ARG A 70 -24.38 -17.43 -9.15
C ARG A 70 -24.42 -16.42 -10.30
N ALA A 71 -23.54 -15.43 -10.30
CA ALA A 71 -23.41 -14.50 -11.42
C ALA A 71 -23.07 -15.22 -12.73
N ALA A 72 -22.16 -16.19 -12.70
CA ALA A 72 -21.79 -16.98 -13.87
C ALA A 72 -22.98 -17.78 -14.43
N MET A 73 -23.79 -18.40 -13.56
CA MET A 73 -25.01 -19.11 -13.97
C MET A 73 -26.00 -18.16 -14.66
N LEU A 74 -26.26 -16.99 -14.07
CA LEU A 74 -27.16 -15.98 -14.67
C LEU A 74 -26.66 -15.47 -16.03
N VAL A 75 -25.34 -15.30 -16.20
CA VAL A 75 -24.75 -14.94 -17.49
C VAL A 75 -24.93 -16.04 -18.52
N GLY A 76 -24.81 -17.32 -18.13
CA GLY A 76 -25.13 -18.45 -18.99
C GLY A 76 -26.60 -18.49 -19.41
N GLU A 77 -27.52 -18.29 -18.45
CA GLU A 77 -28.96 -18.20 -18.71
C GLU A 77 -29.30 -17.05 -19.67
N LEU A 78 -28.69 -15.87 -19.49
CA LEU A 78 -28.85 -14.71 -20.39
C LEU A 78 -28.36 -15.02 -21.81
N SER A 79 -27.24 -15.72 -21.96
CA SER A 79 -26.68 -16.09 -23.26
C SER A 79 -27.61 -17.07 -24.01
N GLY A 80 -28.21 -18.02 -23.30
CA GLY A 80 -29.11 -19.03 -23.89
C GLY A 80 -30.50 -18.51 -24.30
N LEU A 81 -30.85 -17.26 -24.01
CA LEU A 81 -32.13 -16.68 -24.43
C LEU A 81 -32.18 -16.39 -25.94
N GLY A 82 -31.04 -16.09 -26.56
CA GLY A 82 -30.94 -15.70 -27.97
C GLY A 82 -30.63 -16.86 -28.93
N ASP A 83 -29.97 -17.89 -28.41
CA ASP A 83 -29.56 -19.07 -29.17
C ASP A 83 -30.01 -20.34 -28.45
N LYS A 84 -30.99 -21.04 -29.03
CA LYS A 84 -31.59 -22.26 -28.45
C LYS A 84 -30.65 -23.46 -28.48
N ASP A 85 -29.62 -23.42 -29.32
CA ASP A 85 -28.61 -24.48 -29.47
C ASP A 85 -27.30 -24.15 -28.74
N GLY A 86 -27.24 -22.99 -28.07
CA GLY A 86 -26.07 -22.48 -27.36
C GLY A 86 -25.75 -23.24 -26.08
N SER A 87 -24.46 -23.47 -25.84
CA SER A 87 -23.94 -24.04 -24.59
C SER A 87 -23.84 -22.96 -23.51
N PRO A 88 -23.87 -23.33 -22.20
CA PRO A 88 -23.57 -22.38 -21.11
C PRO A 88 -22.20 -21.67 -21.25
N GLU A 89 -21.27 -22.29 -22.00
CA GLU A 89 -19.93 -21.77 -22.27
C GLU A 89 -19.94 -20.58 -23.24
N ASP A 90 -21.00 -20.40 -24.05
CA ASP A 90 -21.18 -19.25 -24.93
C ASP A 90 -21.33 -17.92 -24.16
N GLY A 91 -21.71 -17.98 -22.88
CA GLY A 91 -21.71 -16.82 -21.99
C GLY A 91 -20.34 -16.14 -21.85
N ALA A 92 -19.24 -16.85 -22.11
CA ALA A 92 -17.89 -16.27 -22.15
C ALA A 92 -17.64 -15.34 -23.36
N ARG A 93 -18.50 -15.43 -24.39
CA ARG A 93 -18.47 -14.58 -25.60
C ARG A 93 -19.40 -13.37 -25.48
N LEU A 94 -20.27 -13.33 -24.47
CA LEU A 94 -21.25 -12.27 -24.25
C LEU A 94 -20.57 -10.96 -23.80
N SER A 95 -20.16 -10.13 -24.77
CA SER A 95 -19.50 -8.84 -24.53
C SER A 95 -20.49 -7.72 -24.17
N VAL A 96 -21.44 -8.03 -23.27
CA VAL A 96 -22.44 -7.06 -22.80
C VAL A 96 -21.87 -6.27 -21.63
N PRO A 97 -21.75 -4.93 -21.72
CA PRO A 97 -21.38 -4.10 -20.57
C PRO A 97 -22.47 -4.17 -19.49
N LEU A 98 -22.09 -4.32 -18.22
CA LEU A 98 -23.05 -4.36 -17.12
C LEU A 98 -23.94 -3.10 -17.08
N LEU A 99 -23.36 -1.94 -17.42
CA LEU A 99 -24.08 -0.68 -17.54
C LEU A 99 -25.19 -0.71 -18.61
N ALA A 100 -25.01 -1.45 -19.70
CA ALA A 100 -26.04 -1.57 -20.74
C ALA A 100 -27.24 -2.36 -20.21
N LEU A 101 -26.99 -3.44 -19.46
CA LEU A 101 -28.03 -4.21 -18.77
C LEU A 101 -28.77 -3.35 -17.75
N GLN A 102 -28.05 -2.62 -16.88
CA GLN A 102 -28.65 -1.72 -15.88
C GLN A 102 -29.56 -0.67 -16.52
N ARG A 103 -29.15 -0.08 -17.64
CA ARG A 103 -29.98 0.88 -18.39
C ARG A 103 -31.25 0.24 -18.94
N PHE A 104 -31.18 -1.01 -19.40
CA PHE A 104 -32.36 -1.76 -19.82
C PHE A 104 -33.30 -2.07 -18.65
N LEU A 105 -32.77 -2.41 -17.47
CA LEU A 105 -33.59 -2.59 -16.26
C LEU A 105 -34.36 -1.32 -15.90
N VAL A 106 -33.73 -0.14 -16.04
CA VAL A 106 -34.44 1.14 -15.86
C VAL A 106 -35.55 1.30 -16.90
N VAL A 107 -35.33 0.95 -18.17
CA VAL A 107 -36.40 0.96 -19.19
C VAL A 107 -37.56 0.04 -18.81
N GLY A 108 -37.26 -1.13 -18.25
CA GLY A 108 -38.27 -2.05 -17.71
C GLY A 108 -39.11 -1.42 -16.60
N ARG A 109 -38.45 -0.88 -15.56
CA ARG A 109 -39.11 -0.21 -14.42
C ARG A 109 -39.92 1.02 -14.84
N SER A 110 -39.35 1.83 -15.71
CA SER A 110 -39.98 3.04 -16.23
C SER A 110 -41.04 2.75 -17.29
N GLY A 111 -41.16 1.53 -17.83
CA GLY A 111 -42.13 1.16 -18.87
C GLY A 111 -42.11 2.03 -20.14
N SER A 112 -41.03 2.77 -20.38
CA SER A 112 -40.85 3.68 -21.53
C SER A 112 -39.41 4.16 -21.60
N ILE A 113 -38.78 4.05 -22.78
CA ILE A 113 -37.44 4.60 -23.02
C ILE A 113 -37.38 6.10 -22.69
N ARG A 114 -38.43 6.86 -23.01
CA ARG A 114 -38.45 8.31 -22.78
C ARG A 114 -38.36 8.63 -21.28
N ARG A 115 -39.16 7.93 -20.46
CA ARG A 115 -39.15 8.10 -19.00
C ARG A 115 -37.83 7.65 -18.39
N ALA A 116 -37.32 6.49 -18.83
CA ALA A 116 -36.03 5.98 -18.38
C ALA A 116 -34.86 6.92 -18.71
N ALA A 117 -34.84 7.51 -19.91
CA ALA A 117 -33.81 8.47 -20.31
C ALA A 117 -33.82 9.73 -19.44
N GLN A 118 -35.01 10.22 -19.08
CA GLN A 118 -35.18 11.34 -18.15
C GLN A 118 -34.72 10.96 -16.74
N GLU A 119 -35.09 9.77 -16.25
CA GLU A 119 -34.71 9.25 -14.93
C GLU A 119 -33.19 9.16 -14.74
N ILE A 120 -32.47 8.69 -15.76
CA ILE A 120 -31.00 8.51 -15.70
C ILE A 120 -30.21 9.70 -16.27
N GLY A 121 -30.89 10.78 -16.69
CA GLY A 121 -30.27 12.01 -17.16
C GLY A 121 -29.47 11.90 -18.47
N ILE A 122 -29.88 11.02 -19.41
CA ILE A 122 -29.24 10.92 -20.73
C ILE A 122 -30.22 11.22 -21.86
N GLY A 123 -29.71 11.52 -23.06
CA GLY A 123 -30.56 11.76 -24.22
C GLY A 123 -31.31 10.48 -24.66
N GLN A 124 -32.61 10.58 -24.95
CA GLN A 124 -33.41 9.46 -25.47
C GLN A 124 -32.76 8.75 -26.69
N PRO A 125 -32.22 9.46 -27.71
CA PRO A 125 -31.54 8.81 -28.83
C PRO A 125 -30.27 8.04 -28.44
N GLN A 126 -29.60 8.44 -27.35
CA GLN A 126 -28.47 7.71 -26.80
C GLN A 126 -28.92 6.42 -26.13
N LEU A 127 -29.97 6.47 -25.29
CA LEU A 127 -30.52 5.27 -24.65
C LEU A 127 -31.04 4.27 -25.68
N THR A 128 -31.81 4.72 -26.68
CA THR A 128 -32.30 3.83 -27.76
C THR A 128 -31.16 3.13 -28.50
N ARG A 129 -30.06 3.82 -28.81
CA ARG A 129 -28.89 3.20 -29.45
C ARG A 129 -28.25 2.14 -28.58
N GLN A 130 -28.17 2.37 -27.27
CA GLN A 130 -27.60 1.41 -26.32
C GLN A 130 -28.47 0.16 -26.16
N ILE A 131 -29.80 0.32 -26.09
CA ILE A 131 -30.71 -0.83 -26.04
C ILE A 131 -30.63 -1.65 -27.34
N ARG A 132 -30.55 -1.01 -28.51
CA ARG A 132 -30.35 -1.74 -29.78
C ARG A 132 -29.02 -2.49 -29.85
N SER A 133 -27.97 -1.97 -29.21
CA SER A 133 -26.70 -2.71 -29.07
C SER A 133 -26.89 -3.93 -28.19
N LEU A 134 -27.57 -3.76 -27.05
CA LEU A 134 -27.88 -4.85 -26.13
C LEU A 134 -28.70 -5.96 -26.79
N GLU A 135 -29.74 -5.61 -27.55
CA GLU A 135 -30.55 -6.56 -28.34
C GLU A 135 -29.69 -7.36 -29.34
N ARG A 136 -28.73 -6.69 -29.98
CA ARG A 136 -27.79 -7.34 -30.91
C ARG A 136 -26.82 -8.27 -30.19
N ASP A 137 -26.26 -7.82 -29.07
CA ASP A 137 -25.29 -8.58 -28.30
C ASP A 137 -25.93 -9.82 -27.64
N LEU A 138 -27.22 -9.74 -27.28
CA LEU A 138 -28.00 -10.87 -26.79
C LEU A 138 -28.58 -11.73 -27.91
N GLY A 139 -28.74 -11.19 -29.12
CA GLY A 139 -29.31 -11.92 -30.27
C GLY A 139 -30.85 -11.98 -30.30
N LEU A 140 -31.54 -11.13 -29.54
CA LEU A 140 -33.01 -11.13 -29.48
C LEU A 140 -33.61 -9.73 -29.29
N PRO A 141 -34.79 -9.45 -29.86
CA PRO A 141 -35.51 -8.22 -29.59
C PRO A 141 -36.01 -8.21 -28.15
N LEU A 142 -35.85 -7.08 -27.46
CA LEU A 142 -36.25 -6.91 -26.06
C LEU A 142 -37.47 -5.99 -25.91
N LEU A 143 -37.74 -5.14 -26.90
CA LEU A 143 -38.81 -4.16 -26.86
C LEU A 143 -39.77 -4.28 -28.05
N ASP A 144 -41.07 -4.10 -27.79
CA ASP A 144 -42.10 -3.93 -28.82
C ASP A 144 -42.46 -2.46 -29.01
N ARG A 145 -42.89 -2.10 -30.23
CA ARG A 145 -43.45 -0.76 -30.52
C ARG A 145 -44.87 -0.66 -29.93
N ALA A 146 -45.11 0.39 -29.16
CA ALA A 146 -46.41 0.70 -28.57
C ALA A 146 -46.78 2.18 -28.77
N ALA A 147 -48.07 2.51 -28.61
CA ALA A 147 -48.57 3.89 -28.79
C ALA A 147 -47.91 4.91 -27.83
N ALA A 148 -47.46 4.48 -26.65
CA ALA A 148 -46.77 5.30 -25.66
C ALA A 148 -45.22 5.20 -25.72
N GLY A 149 -44.66 4.53 -26.73
CA GLY A 149 -43.22 4.36 -26.92
C GLY A 149 -42.81 2.91 -27.16
N ALA A 150 -41.78 2.44 -26.45
CA ALA A 150 -41.30 1.07 -26.55
C ALA A 150 -41.35 0.40 -25.15
N VAL A 151 -41.93 -0.80 -25.08
CA VAL A 151 -42.16 -1.55 -23.84
C VAL A 151 -41.51 -2.93 -23.91
N PRO A 152 -41.04 -3.50 -22.78
CA PRO A 152 -40.47 -4.85 -22.77
C PRO A 152 -41.43 -5.89 -23.34
N ASN A 153 -40.94 -6.70 -24.27
CA ASN A 153 -41.65 -7.88 -24.77
C ASN A 153 -41.41 -9.09 -23.83
N ALA A 154 -41.92 -10.28 -24.19
CA ALA A 154 -41.76 -11.48 -23.35
C ALA A 154 -40.29 -11.82 -23.05
N SER A 155 -39.39 -11.64 -24.02
CA SER A 155 -37.96 -11.86 -23.83
C SER A 155 -37.32 -10.75 -22.99
N GLY A 156 -37.72 -9.51 -23.22
CA GLY A 156 -37.35 -8.36 -22.39
C GLY A 156 -37.69 -8.58 -20.92
N GLN A 157 -38.87 -9.13 -20.62
CA GLN A 157 -39.30 -9.43 -19.26
C GLN A 157 -38.42 -10.51 -18.59
N ARG A 158 -37.97 -11.52 -19.35
CA ARG A 158 -37.01 -12.53 -18.84
C ARG A 158 -35.65 -11.93 -18.55
N VAL A 159 -35.14 -11.09 -19.45
CA VAL A 159 -33.86 -10.37 -19.24
C VAL A 159 -33.94 -9.44 -18.03
N ILE A 160 -35.09 -8.81 -17.78
CA ILE A 160 -35.30 -7.99 -16.57
C ILE A 160 -35.14 -8.85 -15.31
N ALA A 161 -35.84 -9.99 -15.23
CA ALA A 161 -35.78 -10.86 -14.05
C ALA A 161 -34.36 -11.35 -13.75
N LEU A 162 -33.64 -11.85 -14.78
CA LEU A 162 -32.26 -12.29 -14.64
C LEU A 162 -31.30 -11.14 -14.31
N GLY A 163 -31.52 -9.98 -14.93
CA GLY A 163 -30.68 -8.81 -14.76
C GLY A 163 -30.80 -8.17 -13.39
N GLU A 164 -32.00 -8.15 -12.79
CA GLU A 164 -32.21 -7.66 -11.42
C GLU A 164 -31.48 -8.54 -10.39
N GLU A 165 -31.54 -9.87 -10.55
CA GLU A 165 -30.79 -10.77 -9.69
C GLU A 165 -29.27 -10.58 -9.86
N LEU A 166 -28.80 -10.44 -11.09
CA LEU A 166 -27.40 -10.20 -11.39
C LEU A 166 -26.91 -8.84 -10.84
N GLU A 167 -27.74 -7.80 -10.90
CA GLU A 167 -27.45 -6.49 -10.31
C GLU A 167 -27.31 -6.58 -8.79
N ALA A 168 -28.19 -7.33 -8.12
CA ALA A 168 -28.11 -7.54 -6.68
C ALA A 168 -26.83 -8.29 -6.27
N ILE A 169 -26.43 -9.31 -7.03
CA ILE A 169 -25.19 -10.05 -6.79
C ILE A 169 -23.97 -9.17 -7.07
N TRP A 170 -23.98 -8.42 -8.17
CA TRP A 170 -22.91 -7.46 -8.49
C TRP A 170 -22.74 -6.43 -7.37
N LEU A 171 -23.84 -5.94 -6.79
CA LEU A 171 -23.80 -5.04 -5.65
C LEU A 171 -23.13 -5.71 -4.44
N LYS A 172 -23.46 -6.97 -4.11
CA LYS A 172 -22.79 -7.71 -3.02
C LYS A 172 -21.27 -7.86 -3.24
N ILE A 173 -20.87 -8.16 -4.48
CA ILE A 173 -19.48 -8.31 -4.91
C ILE A 173 -18.74 -6.96 -4.83
N SER A 174 -19.38 -5.86 -5.25
CA SER A 174 -18.76 -4.54 -5.36
C SER A 174 -18.86 -3.67 -4.09
N ASP A 175 -19.86 -3.84 -3.24
CA ASP A 175 -20.13 -2.99 -2.06
C ASP A 175 -19.16 -3.31 -0.89
N HIS A 176 -18.85 -4.59 -0.67
CA HIS A 176 -17.84 -5.01 0.33
C HIS A 176 -16.40 -4.71 -0.10
N ALA A 177 -16.17 -4.59 -1.42
CA ALA A 177 -14.93 -4.10 -2.01
C ALA A 177 -14.83 -2.58 -1.93
N GLY A 178 -15.93 -1.85 -2.12
CA GLY A 178 -15.99 -0.39 -2.09
C GLY A 178 -15.57 0.21 -0.74
N ASP A 179 -15.85 -0.47 0.38
CA ASP A 179 -15.52 0.05 1.70
C ASP A 179 -14.06 -0.17 2.12
N ARG A 180 -13.45 -1.27 1.65
CA ARG A 180 -12.00 -1.53 1.77
C ARG A 180 -11.18 -0.75 0.75
N PHE A 181 -11.69 -0.54 -0.45
CA PHE A 181 -11.03 0.25 -1.50
C PHE A 181 -11.14 1.76 -1.25
N ARG A 182 -12.28 2.29 -0.81
CA ARG A 182 -12.36 3.68 -0.32
C ARG A 182 -11.35 3.91 0.78
N ARG A 183 -11.21 2.96 1.70
CA ARG A 183 -10.16 2.97 2.73
C ARG A 183 -8.76 2.90 2.11
N ALA A 184 -8.45 1.96 1.23
CA ALA A 184 -7.12 1.84 0.61
C ALA A 184 -6.72 3.03 -0.28
N ALA A 185 -7.67 3.60 -1.03
CA ALA A 185 -7.49 4.79 -1.86
C ALA A 185 -7.46 6.09 -1.03
N SER A 186 -8.03 6.08 0.19
CA SER A 186 -7.91 7.18 1.15
C SER A 186 -6.82 6.94 2.21
N THR A 187 -6.16 5.79 2.21
CA THR A 187 -5.12 5.42 3.17
C THR A 187 -3.94 6.35 2.99
N THR A 188 -3.58 7.04 4.06
CA THR A 188 -2.31 7.75 4.13
C THR A 188 -1.19 6.77 4.44
N ARG A 189 -0.12 6.82 3.65
CA ARG A 189 1.06 5.95 3.80
C ARG A 189 2.22 6.76 4.34
N ILE A 190 2.68 6.41 5.54
CA ILE A 190 3.88 6.97 6.15
C ILE A 190 4.99 5.92 6.11
N GLY A 191 6.08 6.25 5.44
CA GLY A 191 7.32 5.48 5.51
C GLY A 191 8.21 6.01 6.63
N SER A 192 9.03 5.17 7.24
CA SER A 192 10.01 5.61 8.24
C SER A 192 11.27 4.80 8.17
N VAL A 193 12.42 5.43 8.45
CA VAL A 193 13.62 4.67 8.80
C VAL A 193 13.32 3.78 10.01
N THR A 194 13.92 2.59 10.01
CA THR A 194 13.65 1.57 11.03
C THR A 194 13.93 2.12 12.43
N PRO A 195 12.95 2.07 13.35
CA PRO A 195 13.16 2.50 14.72
C PRO A 195 14.23 1.65 15.41
N LEU A 196 15.16 2.31 16.08
CA LEU A 196 16.28 1.71 16.79
C LEU A 196 15.87 1.20 18.20
N GLY A 197 14.72 0.53 18.29
CA GLY A 197 14.13 0.04 19.54
C GLY A 197 12.98 0.88 20.08
N ARG A 198 12.34 0.38 21.15
CA ARG A 198 11.13 0.95 21.77
C ARG A 198 11.34 2.38 22.27
N GLU A 199 12.50 2.65 22.86
CA GLU A 199 12.83 3.96 23.42
C GLU A 199 13.38 4.95 22.39
N SER A 200 13.36 4.59 21.09
CA SER A 200 13.76 5.49 20.04
C SER A 200 12.73 6.60 19.82
N LEU A 201 13.23 7.79 19.47
CA LEU A 201 12.37 8.92 19.15
C LEU A 201 11.43 8.58 17.97
N ILE A 202 11.95 7.87 16.97
CA ILE A 202 11.16 7.44 15.81
C ILE A 202 10.00 6.53 16.26
N ALA A 203 10.24 5.54 17.13
CA ALA A 203 9.17 4.69 17.65
C ALA A 203 8.09 5.50 18.38
N ARG A 204 8.48 6.47 19.21
CA ARG A 204 7.55 7.38 19.90
C ARG A 204 6.74 8.24 18.93
N ILE A 205 7.38 8.80 17.90
CA ILE A 205 6.73 9.58 16.84
C ILE A 205 5.70 8.73 16.11
N LEU A 206 6.08 7.54 15.66
CA LEU A 206 5.20 6.64 14.93
C LEU A 206 4.01 6.19 15.79
N ALA A 207 4.24 5.89 17.07
CA ALA A 207 3.18 5.54 18.01
C ALA A 207 2.20 6.71 18.23
N LYS A 208 2.72 7.94 18.40
CA LYS A 208 1.89 9.15 18.55
C LYS A 208 1.06 9.43 17.31
N LEU A 209 1.67 9.32 16.12
CA LEU A 209 0.96 9.42 14.85
C LEU A 209 -0.16 8.38 14.79
N ALA A 210 0.15 7.10 15.02
CA ALA A 210 -0.85 6.03 14.99
C ALA A 210 -2.02 6.25 15.97
N ALA A 211 -1.73 6.72 17.19
CA ALA A 211 -2.73 6.93 18.23
C ALA A 211 -3.68 8.11 17.95
N ASP A 212 -3.15 9.21 17.41
CA ASP A 212 -3.93 10.44 17.23
C ASP A 212 -4.43 10.65 15.80
N TRP A 213 -3.88 9.96 14.81
CA TRP A 213 -4.31 10.08 13.42
C TRP A 213 -5.82 9.91 13.21
N PRO A 214 -6.50 8.90 13.80
CA PRO A 214 -7.93 8.72 13.59
C PRO A 214 -8.77 9.91 14.12
N LYS A 215 -8.26 10.66 15.09
CA LYS A 215 -8.95 11.84 15.66
C LYS A 215 -8.92 13.02 14.69
N HIS A 216 -7.82 13.19 13.95
CA HIS A 216 -7.63 14.31 13.03
C HIS A 216 -8.04 13.97 11.58
N MET A 217 -7.97 12.70 11.20
CA MET A 217 -8.20 12.21 9.83
C MET A 217 -9.11 10.96 9.81
N PRO A 218 -10.35 11.00 10.36
CA PRO A 218 -11.19 9.81 10.59
C PRO A 218 -11.60 9.06 9.32
N ARG A 219 -11.54 9.69 8.13
CA ARG A 219 -11.87 9.08 6.83
C ARG A 219 -10.65 8.62 6.03
N ARG A 220 -9.44 8.76 6.59
CA ARG A 220 -8.16 8.39 5.96
C ARG A 220 -7.38 7.48 6.91
N PRO A 221 -7.51 6.15 6.77
CA PRO A 221 -6.71 5.21 7.56
C PRO A 221 -5.22 5.48 7.41
N LEU A 222 -4.44 5.14 8.45
CA LEU A 222 -2.98 5.28 8.42
C LEU A 222 -2.34 3.92 8.20
N TYR A 223 -1.41 3.85 7.24
CA TYR A 223 -0.50 2.72 7.07
C TYR A 223 0.93 3.19 7.33
N ILE A 224 1.64 2.47 8.20
CA ILE A 224 3.04 2.74 8.54
C ILE A 224 3.87 1.53 8.14
N SER A 225 4.96 1.77 7.43
CA SER A 225 6.00 0.77 7.16
C SER A 225 7.39 1.36 7.36
N SER A 226 8.38 0.48 7.55
CA SER A 226 9.77 0.90 7.75
C SER A 226 10.72 0.21 6.79
N THR A 227 11.67 0.99 6.27
CA THR A 227 12.76 0.52 5.40
C THR A 227 13.94 1.52 5.46
N ASN A 228 14.94 1.39 4.61
CA ASN A 228 16.09 2.31 4.53
C ASN A 228 15.74 3.65 3.85
N ALA A 229 16.58 4.67 4.07
CA ALA A 229 16.34 6.02 3.57
C ALA A 229 16.25 6.09 2.03
N GLU A 230 17.06 5.32 1.31
CA GLU A 230 17.06 5.30 -0.16
C GLU A 230 15.71 4.83 -0.72
N GLU A 231 15.18 3.71 -0.22
CA GLU A 231 13.86 3.20 -0.61
C GLU A 231 12.72 4.15 -0.21
N LEU A 232 12.84 4.86 0.91
CA LEU A 232 11.86 5.86 1.33
C LEU A 232 11.84 7.07 0.39
N LEU A 233 13.01 7.59 0.01
CA LEU A 233 13.16 8.72 -0.91
C LEU A 233 12.80 8.35 -2.36
N SER A 234 13.01 7.10 -2.77
CA SER A 234 12.46 6.57 -4.02
C SER A 234 10.93 6.48 -3.93
N GLY A 235 10.41 5.87 -2.86
CA GLY A 235 8.98 5.68 -2.64
C GLY A 235 8.18 6.98 -2.49
N ILE A 236 8.78 8.07 -2.01
CA ILE A 236 8.12 9.39 -2.00
C ILE A 236 8.03 9.99 -3.42
N THR A 237 9.05 9.76 -4.24
CA THR A 237 9.10 10.23 -5.63
C THR A 237 8.05 9.49 -6.47
N ASP A 238 7.96 8.17 -6.27
CA ASP A 238 7.03 7.26 -6.94
C ASP A 238 5.62 7.23 -6.32
N ARG A 239 5.38 8.05 -5.28
CA ARG A 239 4.08 8.16 -4.56
C ARG A 239 3.61 6.85 -3.92
N THR A 240 4.55 5.98 -3.55
CA THR A 240 4.29 4.84 -2.66
C THR A 240 4.10 5.30 -1.22
N TYR A 241 4.70 6.43 -0.84
CA TYR A 241 4.51 7.11 0.44
C TYR A 241 3.95 8.52 0.23
N ASP A 242 3.09 8.96 1.15
CA ASP A 242 2.64 10.35 1.23
C ASP A 242 3.63 11.19 2.05
N LEU A 243 4.07 10.64 3.19
CA LEU A 243 5.09 11.23 4.06
C LEU A 243 6.18 10.20 4.35
N VAL A 244 7.40 10.65 4.57
CA VAL A 244 8.49 9.80 5.07
C VAL A 244 9.22 10.45 6.24
N LEU A 245 9.61 9.63 7.21
CA LEU A 245 10.55 9.99 8.27
C LEU A 245 11.93 9.46 7.91
N VAL A 246 12.87 10.35 7.63
CA VAL A 246 14.22 10.01 7.15
C VAL A 246 15.28 10.69 7.98
N ASP A 247 16.43 10.03 8.09
CA ASP A 247 17.57 10.49 8.89
C ASP A 247 18.65 11.23 8.06
N THR A 248 18.27 11.73 6.89
CA THR A 248 19.11 12.49 5.96
C THR A 248 18.53 13.88 5.66
N LEU A 249 19.39 14.77 5.19
CA LEU A 249 19.05 16.09 4.66
C LEU A 249 19.15 16.16 3.13
N ASP A 250 19.74 15.15 2.49
CA ASP A 250 19.82 15.07 1.05
C ASP A 250 18.46 14.61 0.50
N MET A 251 17.73 15.54 -0.12
CA MET A 251 16.35 15.35 -0.56
C MET A 251 16.26 15.44 -2.08
N PRO A 252 15.51 14.53 -2.74
CA PRO A 252 15.27 14.61 -4.17
C PRO A 252 14.60 15.94 -4.58
N PRO A 253 14.80 16.41 -5.83
CA PRO A 253 14.12 17.58 -6.34
C PRO A 253 12.59 17.47 -6.22
N GLY A 254 11.93 18.53 -5.73
CA GLY A 254 10.47 18.58 -5.57
C GLY A 254 9.94 17.90 -4.30
N VAL A 255 10.83 17.40 -3.43
CA VAL A 255 10.50 16.98 -2.07
C VAL A 255 10.74 18.15 -1.11
N GLU A 256 9.72 18.47 -0.32
CA GLU A 256 9.83 19.35 0.83
C GLU A 256 10.10 18.54 2.09
N HIS A 257 10.77 19.15 3.05
CA HIS A 257 11.04 18.52 4.34
C HIS A 257 11.11 19.53 5.47
N ARG A 258 10.85 19.02 6.68
CA ARG A 258 11.00 19.73 7.95
C ARG A 258 11.85 18.88 8.88
N VAL A 259 12.92 19.47 9.41
CA VAL A 259 13.67 18.85 10.52
C VAL A 259 12.80 18.90 11.77
N ILE A 260 12.47 17.73 12.30
CA ILE A 260 11.64 17.57 13.50
C ILE A 260 12.47 17.28 14.75
N SER A 261 13.70 16.78 14.59
CA SER A 261 14.62 16.56 15.69
C SER A 261 16.07 16.54 15.22
N ARG A 262 16.97 16.87 16.14
CA ARG A 262 18.41 16.66 16.00
C ARG A 262 18.88 15.83 17.19
N SER A 263 19.70 14.82 16.93
CA SER A 263 20.27 13.96 17.96
C SER A 263 21.78 13.98 17.85
N GLY A 264 22.44 14.34 18.95
CA GLY A 264 23.87 14.13 19.09
C GLY A 264 24.22 12.65 19.06
N LEU A 265 25.41 12.37 18.54
CA LEU A 265 26.00 11.04 18.50
C LEU A 265 27.12 10.93 19.53
N ALA A 266 27.38 9.71 19.97
CA ALA A 266 28.52 9.39 20.81
C ALA A 266 29.09 8.03 20.44
N MET A 267 30.40 7.89 20.67
CA MET A 267 31.04 6.58 20.69
C MET A 267 30.85 6.00 22.08
N VAL A 268 30.25 4.82 22.14
CA VAL A 268 29.85 4.12 23.37
C VAL A 268 30.71 2.87 23.52
N GLY A 269 31.14 2.60 24.74
CA GLY A 269 32.00 1.48 25.10
C GLY A 269 31.82 1.12 26.57
N ALA A 270 32.50 0.05 27.01
CA ALA A 270 32.67 -0.22 28.43
C ALA A 270 33.33 0.99 29.14
N ALA A 271 32.97 1.22 30.39
CA ALA A 271 33.35 2.45 31.11
C ALA A 271 34.87 2.64 31.23
N ASP A 272 35.60 1.55 31.48
CA ASP A 272 37.07 1.47 31.51
C ASP A 272 37.69 1.74 30.14
N VAL A 273 37.19 1.08 29.10
CA VAL A 273 37.64 1.27 27.70
C VAL A 273 37.53 2.73 27.28
N ILE A 274 36.41 3.37 27.60
CA ILE A 274 36.18 4.78 27.27
C ILE A 274 37.03 5.72 28.14
N ALA A 275 37.24 5.39 29.42
CA ALA A 275 38.09 6.17 30.31
C ALA A 275 39.55 6.20 29.83
N ASP A 276 40.07 5.05 29.40
CA ASP A 276 41.46 4.89 28.94
C ASP A 276 41.77 5.66 27.65
N HIS A 277 40.74 6.01 26.86
CA HIS A 277 40.88 6.68 25.57
C HIS A 277 40.21 8.06 25.53
N ARG A 278 39.97 8.69 26.70
CA ARG A 278 39.39 10.04 26.76
C ARG A 278 40.24 11.03 25.96
N GLY A 279 39.67 11.54 24.87
CA GLY A 279 40.31 12.52 24.00
C GLY A 279 41.12 11.95 22.84
N ASP A 280 41.27 10.62 22.72
CA ASP A 280 41.94 9.96 21.59
C ASP A 280 41.00 8.96 20.91
N LEU A 281 40.06 9.53 20.13
CA LEU A 281 39.08 8.74 19.40
C LEU A 281 39.71 7.85 18.32
N ARG A 282 40.87 8.25 17.78
CA ARG A 282 41.62 7.48 16.79
C ARG A 282 42.13 6.17 17.39
N GLN A 283 42.80 6.22 18.54
CA GLN A 283 43.27 5.00 19.22
C GLN A 283 42.11 4.10 19.66
N LEU A 284 41.01 4.69 20.13
CA LEU A 284 39.82 3.90 20.48
C LEU A 284 39.32 3.05 19.30
N LEU A 285 39.22 3.64 18.11
CA LEU A 285 38.76 2.95 16.90
C LEU A 285 39.72 1.86 16.43
N LEU A 286 41.03 2.08 16.57
CA LEU A 286 42.05 1.14 16.09
C LEU A 286 42.26 -0.07 17.02
N ARG A 287 41.94 0.07 18.31
CA ARG A 287 42.22 -0.97 19.32
C ARG A 287 41.04 -1.87 19.65
N HIS A 288 39.82 -1.45 19.34
CA HIS A 288 38.60 -2.14 19.76
C HIS A 288 37.75 -2.55 18.57
N PRO A 289 37.09 -3.73 18.63
CA PRO A 289 36.15 -4.13 17.59
C PRO A 289 34.90 -3.25 17.64
N ILE A 290 34.37 -2.90 16.48
CA ILE A 290 33.27 -1.94 16.36
C ILE A 290 31.98 -2.66 15.97
N ALA A 291 30.89 -2.39 16.68
CA ALA A 291 29.55 -2.84 16.32
C ALA A 291 28.79 -1.72 15.62
N LEU A 292 28.37 -1.95 14.37
CA LEU A 292 27.70 -0.96 13.53
C LEU A 292 26.39 -1.52 12.97
N PRO A 293 25.40 -0.67 12.69
CA PRO A 293 24.28 -1.09 11.85
C PRO A 293 24.73 -1.21 10.38
N SER A 294 23.88 -1.80 9.53
CA SER A 294 24.21 -2.04 8.12
C SER A 294 24.56 -0.77 7.34
N LEU A 295 25.25 -0.95 6.20
CA LEU A 295 25.61 0.09 5.23
C LEU A 295 24.48 1.01 4.80
N LYS A 296 23.23 0.56 4.94
CA LYS A 296 22.03 1.30 4.54
C LYS A 296 21.51 2.26 5.63
N SER A 297 22.12 2.27 6.82
CA SER A 297 21.70 3.12 7.94
C SER A 297 22.40 4.47 7.94
N GLY A 298 21.72 5.53 8.39
CA GLY A 298 22.34 6.84 8.58
C GLY A 298 23.46 6.83 9.63
N LEU A 299 23.38 5.95 10.64
CA LEU A 299 24.47 5.75 11.61
C LEU A 299 25.75 5.24 10.94
N ARG A 300 25.63 4.26 10.02
CA ARG A 300 26.80 3.72 9.31
C ARG A 300 27.44 4.74 8.38
N GLN A 301 26.63 5.60 7.75
CA GLN A 301 27.12 6.73 6.95
C GLN A 301 27.86 7.76 7.81
N LYS A 302 27.29 8.13 8.97
CA LYS A 302 27.95 9.03 9.93
C LYS A 302 29.25 8.46 10.46
N PHE A 303 29.31 7.15 10.70
CA PHE A 303 30.55 6.47 11.05
C PHE A 303 31.59 6.56 9.91
N GLY A 304 31.16 6.39 8.65
CA GLY A 304 32.03 6.59 7.48
C GLY A 304 32.70 7.96 7.50
N LEU A 305 31.90 9.03 7.59
CA LEU A 305 32.40 10.41 7.67
C LEU A 305 33.38 10.60 8.84
N LEU A 306 33.02 10.11 10.03
CA LEU A 306 33.88 10.19 11.22
C LEU A 306 35.25 9.53 10.98
N THR A 307 35.27 8.34 10.37
CA THR A 307 36.53 7.64 10.10
C THR A 307 37.32 8.27 8.96
N GLU A 308 36.66 8.89 7.98
CA GLU A 308 37.33 9.64 6.91
C GLU A 308 38.05 10.87 7.44
N ASP A 309 37.45 11.55 8.43
CA ASP A 309 38.02 12.74 9.06
C ASP A 309 39.22 12.44 9.98
N ILE A 310 39.25 11.25 10.59
CA ILE A 310 40.17 10.94 11.70
C ILE A 310 41.26 9.92 11.32
N LEU A 311 40.99 9.03 10.37
CA LEU A 311 41.87 7.89 10.05
C LEU A 311 42.40 7.99 8.61
N THR A 312 43.60 7.45 8.37
CA THR A 312 44.12 7.27 7.01
C THR A 312 43.40 6.11 6.29
N PRO A 313 43.50 5.99 4.95
CA PRO A 313 42.90 4.86 4.21
C PRO A 313 43.38 3.49 4.71
N ASP A 314 44.67 3.34 5.01
CA ASP A 314 45.24 2.08 5.52
C ASP A 314 44.71 1.75 6.92
N GLU A 315 44.55 2.76 7.76
CA GLU A 315 43.96 2.61 9.10
C GLU A 315 42.49 2.21 9.05
N ARG A 316 41.72 2.78 8.11
CA ARG A 316 40.33 2.38 7.89
C ARG A 316 40.21 0.94 7.41
N ALA A 317 41.12 0.49 6.55
CA ALA A 317 41.16 -0.90 6.07
C ALA A 317 41.52 -1.90 7.18
N ALA A 318 42.21 -1.44 8.24
CA ALA A 318 42.58 -2.26 9.39
C ALA A 318 41.50 -2.35 10.48
N LEU A 319 40.39 -1.60 10.36
CA LEU A 319 39.33 -1.62 11.37
C LEU A 319 38.64 -2.98 11.43
N THR A 320 38.44 -3.46 12.65
CA THR A 320 37.63 -4.68 12.90
C THR A 320 36.21 -4.27 13.26
N PHE A 321 35.22 -4.70 12.48
CA PHE A 321 33.82 -4.39 12.78
C PHE A 321 32.86 -5.53 12.43
N VAL A 322 31.69 -5.50 13.06
CA VAL A 322 30.55 -6.37 12.80
C VAL A 322 29.32 -5.53 12.47
N GLU A 323 28.54 -5.98 11.48
CA GLU A 323 27.32 -5.29 11.04
C GLU A 323 26.06 -5.98 11.58
N ILE A 324 25.22 -5.24 12.30
CA ILE A 324 24.07 -5.75 13.06
C ILE A 324 22.92 -4.73 13.03
N ASP A 325 21.81 -5.09 12.40
CA ASP A 325 20.59 -4.26 12.36
C ASP A 325 19.72 -4.42 13.63
N SER A 326 20.35 -4.38 14.80
CA SER A 326 19.67 -4.50 16.10
C SER A 326 20.46 -3.77 17.19
N ILE A 327 19.96 -2.60 17.60
CA ILE A 327 20.58 -1.83 18.69
C ILE A 327 20.67 -2.63 20.01
N PRO A 328 19.65 -3.40 20.43
CA PRO A 328 19.79 -4.23 21.64
C PRO A 328 20.96 -5.21 21.57
N VAL A 329 21.23 -5.79 20.40
CA VAL A 329 22.38 -6.68 20.20
C VAL A 329 23.68 -5.89 20.24
N ILE A 330 23.73 -4.72 19.59
CA ILE A 330 24.88 -3.82 19.66
C ILE A 330 25.18 -3.41 21.11
N ALA A 331 24.16 -3.06 21.89
CA ALA A 331 24.31 -2.68 23.30
C ALA A 331 24.88 -3.84 24.14
N ASN A 332 24.47 -5.08 23.89
CA ASN A 332 25.03 -6.26 24.56
C ASN A 332 26.49 -6.52 24.14
N LEU A 333 26.84 -6.32 22.86
CA LEU A 333 28.24 -6.42 22.42
C LEU A 333 29.13 -5.38 23.11
N VAL A 334 28.62 -4.16 23.27
CA VAL A 334 29.32 -3.09 23.98
C VAL A 334 29.48 -3.43 25.47
N SER A 335 28.42 -3.92 26.11
CA SER A 335 28.40 -4.17 27.55
C SER A 335 29.19 -5.42 27.96
N ASP A 336 29.11 -6.49 27.18
CA ASP A 336 29.55 -7.83 27.60
C ASP A 336 30.75 -8.37 26.80
N HIS A 337 31.08 -7.75 25.67
CA HIS A 337 32.05 -8.32 24.72
C HIS A 337 33.15 -7.35 24.29
N GLY A 338 33.27 -6.17 24.92
CA GLY A 338 34.36 -5.22 24.68
C GLY A 338 34.30 -4.50 23.34
N TYR A 339 33.14 -4.50 22.68
CA TYR A 339 32.93 -3.73 21.46
C TYR A 339 32.71 -2.24 21.78
N ILE A 340 32.96 -1.41 20.78
CA ILE A 340 32.52 0.00 20.77
C ILE A 340 31.47 0.22 19.68
N ALA A 341 30.61 1.22 19.84
CA ALA A 341 29.57 1.52 18.87
C ALA A 341 29.29 3.02 18.75
N LEU A 342 28.95 3.46 17.54
CA LEU A 342 28.41 4.80 17.29
C LEU A 342 26.90 4.77 17.50
N LEU A 343 26.42 5.44 18.55
CA LEU A 343 25.00 5.45 18.91
C LEU A 343 24.48 6.87 19.15
N PRO A 344 23.18 7.12 18.96
CA PRO A 344 22.55 8.34 19.43
C PRO A 344 22.64 8.45 20.96
N LEU A 345 22.87 9.65 21.50
CA LEU A 345 23.01 9.88 22.94
C LEU A 345 21.83 9.37 23.78
N TRP A 346 20.61 9.36 23.23
CA TRP A 346 19.41 8.85 23.91
C TRP A 346 19.32 7.32 23.94
N ALA A 347 20.02 6.63 23.03
CA ALA A 347 19.97 5.18 22.89
C ALA A 347 20.84 4.48 23.93
N ILE A 348 21.68 5.25 24.61
CA ILE A 348 22.47 4.82 25.75
C ILE A 348 21.46 4.69 26.91
N PRO A 349 21.23 3.47 27.46
CA PRO A 349 20.54 3.35 28.74
C PRO A 349 21.17 4.34 29.71
N GLN A 350 20.39 4.95 30.63
CA GLN A 350 21.00 5.81 31.66
C GLN A 350 22.25 5.11 32.19
N PRO A 351 23.41 5.79 32.25
CA PRO A 351 24.70 5.16 32.43
C PRO A 351 24.60 4.17 33.58
N ASP A 352 24.48 2.90 33.20
CA ASP A 352 24.70 1.80 34.11
C ASP A 352 26.19 1.86 34.42
N GLU A 353 26.62 1.47 35.63
CA GLU A 353 28.02 1.64 36.07
C GLU A 353 29.07 1.01 35.13
N ARG A 354 28.61 0.25 34.12
CA ARG A 354 29.40 -0.50 33.14
C ARG A 354 29.63 0.18 31.79
N MET A 355 28.85 1.18 31.37
CA MET A 355 28.99 1.82 30.05
C MET A 355 29.26 3.32 30.16
N ALA A 356 30.14 3.82 29.30
CA ALA A 356 30.40 5.24 29.15
C ALA A 356 30.40 5.66 27.67
N ALA A 357 30.46 6.97 27.42
CA ALA A 357 30.39 7.50 26.07
C ALA A 357 31.27 8.74 25.88
N ILE A 358 31.85 8.86 24.69
CA ILE A 358 32.53 10.05 24.19
C ILE A 358 31.59 10.75 23.21
N ALA A 359 31.03 11.89 23.63
CA ALA A 359 30.16 12.69 22.78
C ALA A 359 30.94 13.23 21.55
N LEU A 360 30.33 13.13 20.37
CA LEU A 360 30.92 13.66 19.14
C LEU A 360 30.58 15.13 18.94
N PRO A 361 31.39 15.87 18.16
CA PRO A 361 31.05 17.22 17.73
C PRO A 361 29.71 17.30 16.99
N LYS A 362 29.03 18.45 17.10
CA LYS A 362 27.71 18.70 16.47
C LYS A 362 27.67 18.51 14.95
N ALA A 363 28.84 18.56 14.28
CA ALA A 363 28.94 18.28 12.85
C ALA A 363 28.46 16.86 12.49
N TYR A 364 28.54 15.92 13.44
CA TYR A 364 28.10 14.53 13.27
C TYR A 364 26.65 14.29 13.69
N ASP A 365 25.92 15.31 14.16
CA ASP A 365 24.52 15.17 14.60
C ASP A 365 23.65 14.50 13.53
N MET A 366 22.82 13.57 13.98
CA MET A 366 21.76 13.00 13.14
C MET A 366 20.57 13.95 13.11
N HIS A 367 20.02 14.12 11.93
CA HIS A 367 18.81 14.89 11.70
C HIS A 367 17.68 13.92 11.44
N LEU A 368 16.53 14.12 12.07
CA LEU A 368 15.31 13.43 11.69
C LEU A 368 14.41 14.43 10.99
N SER A 369 14.02 14.11 9.76
CA SER A 369 13.21 14.96 8.91
C SER A 369 11.91 14.27 8.56
N LEU A 370 10.81 15.00 8.65
CA LEU A 370 9.55 14.64 8.00
C LEU A 370 9.58 15.23 6.59
N ALA A 371 9.46 14.40 5.55
CA ALA A 371 9.51 14.82 4.16
C ALA A 371 8.24 14.42 3.40
N TRP A 372 7.88 15.21 2.38
CA TRP A 372 6.71 15.01 1.52
C TRP A 372 6.94 15.60 0.12
N LYS A 373 6.25 15.07 -0.88
CA LYS A 373 6.27 15.64 -2.24
C LYS A 373 5.40 16.90 -2.31
N LYS A 374 5.86 17.95 -2.99
CA LYS A 374 5.08 19.19 -3.17
C LYS A 374 3.70 18.90 -3.79
N GLY A 375 2.65 19.48 -3.21
CA GLY A 375 1.28 19.36 -3.70
C GLY A 375 0.23 19.58 -2.61
N ALA A 376 -0.82 20.34 -2.96
CA ALA A 376 -1.85 20.80 -2.01
C ALA A 376 -2.51 19.69 -1.17
N ALA A 377 -2.72 18.50 -1.77
CA ALA A 377 -3.32 17.37 -1.07
C ALA A 377 -2.38 16.76 0.00
N VAL A 378 -1.08 16.67 -0.29
CA VAL A 378 -0.08 16.08 0.62
C VAL A 378 0.36 17.09 1.68
N GLU A 379 0.40 18.38 1.36
CA GLU A 379 0.65 19.43 2.35
C GLU A 379 -0.37 19.42 3.49
N THR A 380 -1.63 19.10 3.20
CA THR A 380 -2.65 18.96 4.25
C THR A 380 -2.36 17.77 5.17
N ILE A 381 -1.89 16.66 4.59
CA ILE A 381 -1.45 15.47 5.35
C ILE A 381 -0.22 15.83 6.21
N ALA A 382 0.76 16.53 5.63
CA ALA A 382 1.98 16.97 6.31
C ALA A 382 1.66 17.91 7.48
N ARG A 383 0.81 18.93 7.28
CA ARG A 383 0.37 19.85 8.34
C ARG A 383 -0.34 19.12 9.49
N THR A 384 -1.15 18.11 9.18
CA THR A 384 -1.79 17.30 10.23
C THR A 384 -0.78 16.46 11.00
N ALA A 385 0.19 15.85 10.32
CA ALA A 385 1.28 15.16 11.00
C ALA A 385 2.08 16.13 11.89
N GLU A 386 2.47 17.30 11.38
CA GLU A 386 3.15 18.35 12.15
C GLU A 386 2.32 18.78 13.38
N HIS A 387 1.01 18.95 13.24
CA HIS A 387 0.13 19.30 14.36
C HIS A 387 0.09 18.19 15.43
N ILE A 388 -0.03 16.92 15.02
CA ILE A 388 0.01 15.78 15.95
C ILE A 388 1.35 15.75 16.70
N LEU A 389 2.45 16.02 16.01
CA LEU A 389 3.80 16.04 16.58
C LEU A 389 4.10 17.28 17.42
N GLY A 390 3.48 18.43 17.12
CA GLY A 390 3.67 19.67 17.89
C GLY A 390 3.18 19.58 19.34
N SER A 391 2.33 18.59 19.65
CA SER A 391 1.92 18.28 21.02
C SER A 391 2.88 17.33 21.76
N MET A 392 3.91 16.82 21.09
CA MET A 392 4.95 16.02 21.75
C MET A 392 5.94 16.96 22.45
N THR A 393 6.09 16.78 23.76
CA THR A 393 7.30 17.22 24.46
C THR A 393 8.43 16.26 24.07
N PHE A 394 9.26 16.68 23.13
CA PHE A 394 10.53 16.00 22.87
C PHE A 394 11.40 16.15 24.12
N PRO A 395 12.04 15.08 24.62
CA PRO A 395 13.07 15.26 25.64
C PRO A 395 14.12 16.20 25.03
N VAL A 396 14.30 17.36 25.66
CA VAL A 396 15.33 18.33 25.28
C VAL A 396 16.64 17.56 25.24
N THR A 397 17.28 17.55 24.08
CA THR A 397 18.63 17.01 23.91
C THR A 397 19.57 17.72 24.89
N GLY A 398 20.18 16.95 25.79
CA GLY A 398 21.28 17.39 26.64
C GLY A 398 20.89 18.16 27.89
N ARG A 399 20.68 17.45 29.01
CA ARG A 399 21.50 17.82 30.17
C ARG A 399 22.87 17.23 29.89
N ASN A 400 23.88 18.07 29.71
CA ASN A 400 25.27 17.63 29.81
C ASN A 400 25.39 16.76 31.06
N PRO A 401 26.10 15.61 31.01
CA PRO A 401 26.59 15.05 32.26
C PRO A 401 27.35 16.18 32.99
N PRO A 402 27.19 16.31 34.33
CA PRO A 402 27.93 17.33 35.06
C PRO A 402 29.41 17.20 34.69
N ALA A 403 30.02 18.34 34.33
CA ALA A 403 31.46 18.40 34.17
C ALA A 403 32.07 17.97 35.52
N ALA A 404 32.70 16.81 35.52
CA ALA A 404 33.56 16.32 36.60
C ALA A 404 34.96 16.19 36.03
#